data_AF-A0A0U1LM74-F1
#
_entry.id   AF-A0A0U1LM74-F1
#
_cell.length_a   1.000
_cell.length_b   1.000
_cell.length_c   1.000
_cell.angle_alpha   90.00
_cell.angle_beta   90.00
_cell.angle_gamma   90.00
#
_symmetry.space_group_name_H-M   'P 1'
#
loop_
_entity.id
_entity.type
_entity.pdbx_description
1 polymer ?
#
loop_
_entity_poly.entity_id
_entity_poly.type
_entity_poly.pdbx_seq_one_letter_code
_entity_poly.pdbx_strand_id
1 'polypeptide(L)'
;MWYINPKVLSTVIISKFPIENDNHPVTKVSDLIKQLSAIEKSSENGLYENDKLRSDAAHIVKLEKPEDVILLNNSQPAQVAAVKIGVDLELFHYLGDGPGVKSVEELAARTGAEAELLIRILRLLVAINWADQVDENSFKPSRITNTLKDSKLMQASVNHMYLTIPIYAKLPEYFKRTNYKSPTDVHNGPFQYACNVQEPAFDYWAKDPVATDTFNTFMTGVRAGRKNWVQWFPVQEHLISGSTGKDEDPLIVDIGGGRGHGLNTFIKTFPTAKGRFVLEDLPVVIDDVNNRNAGIEAVKHSFFDEQPVQGARVYFMHHVLHD
;
A
#
# COMPACT_ATOMS: atom_id res chain seq x y z
N MET A 1 -1.80 -11.64 -3.83
CA MET A 1 -3.19 -11.38 -4.26
C MET A 1 -3.10 -10.47 -5.48
N TRP A 2 -3.08 -11.06 -6.68
CA TRP A 2 -2.85 -10.32 -7.93
C TRP A 2 -4.15 -9.60 -8.31
N TYR A 3 -4.13 -8.26 -8.32
CA TYR A 3 -5.26 -7.43 -8.69
C TYR A 3 -5.36 -7.35 -10.21
N ILE A 4 -6.40 -7.96 -10.80
CA ILE A 4 -6.86 -7.63 -12.14
C ILE A 4 -7.70 -6.36 -11.98
N ASN A 5 -7.24 -5.25 -12.55
CA ASN A 5 -7.89 -3.95 -12.48
C ASN A 5 -9.17 -3.94 -13.35
N PRO A 6 -10.39 -3.93 -12.77
CA PRO A 6 -11.64 -3.99 -13.54
C PRO A 6 -11.96 -2.69 -14.30
N LYS A 7 -11.14 -1.63 -14.18
CA LYS A 7 -11.43 -0.29 -14.72
C LYS A 7 -10.74 0.04 -16.06
N VAL A 8 -10.13 -0.93 -16.74
CA VAL A 8 -9.61 -0.70 -18.12
C VAL A 8 -10.74 -0.41 -19.13
N LEU A 9 -12.01 -0.67 -18.77
CA LEU A 9 -13.15 -0.56 -19.70
C LEU A 9 -13.96 0.75 -19.67
N SER A 10 -13.77 1.66 -18.70
CA SER A 10 -14.72 2.79 -18.57
C SER A 10 -14.51 3.97 -19.53
N THR A 11 -13.33 4.11 -20.15
CA THR A 11 -12.98 5.37 -20.83
C THR A 11 -13.20 5.35 -22.35
N VAL A 12 -13.34 4.17 -22.97
CA VAL A 12 -13.49 4.05 -24.44
C VAL A 12 -14.95 4.20 -24.92
N ILE A 13 -15.93 3.94 -24.06
CA ILE A 13 -17.34 3.85 -24.49
C ILE A 13 -18.06 5.21 -24.51
N ILE A 14 -17.63 6.19 -23.70
CA ILE A 14 -18.41 7.42 -23.49
C ILE A 14 -18.11 8.52 -24.53
N SER A 15 -16.95 8.49 -25.21
CA SER A 15 -16.53 9.61 -26.07
C SER A 15 -17.01 9.57 -27.54
N LYS A 16 -17.77 8.55 -27.97
CA LYS A 16 -18.10 8.35 -29.41
C LYS A 16 -19.57 8.25 -29.81
N PHE A 17 -20.54 8.39 -28.90
CA PHE A 17 -21.96 8.23 -29.25
C PHE A 17 -22.82 9.41 -28.79
N PRO A 18 -23.47 10.17 -29.71
CA PRO A 18 -24.44 11.20 -29.34
C PRO A 18 -25.69 10.57 -28.71
N ILE A 19 -26.24 11.25 -27.69
CA ILE A 19 -27.38 10.79 -26.89
C ILE A 19 -28.67 11.29 -27.54
N GLU A 20 -29.41 10.41 -28.20
CA GLU A 20 -30.80 10.66 -28.63
C GLU A 20 -31.66 9.39 -28.46
N ASN A 21 -31.87 8.93 -27.22
CA ASN A 21 -33.06 8.19 -26.74
C ASN A 21 -32.81 7.54 -25.35
N ASP A 22 -33.83 7.52 -24.50
CA ASP A 22 -33.79 6.91 -23.14
C ASP A 22 -33.59 5.38 -23.16
N ASN A 23 -33.80 4.72 -24.30
CA ASN A 23 -33.56 3.29 -24.48
C ASN A 23 -32.19 2.95 -25.10
N HIS A 24 -31.33 3.93 -25.35
CA HIS A 24 -30.02 3.72 -25.94
C HIS A 24 -29.09 2.95 -24.97
N PRO A 25 -28.28 1.98 -25.43
CA PRO A 25 -27.36 1.22 -24.58
C PRO A 25 -26.44 2.11 -23.73
N VAL A 26 -26.04 3.26 -24.26
CA VAL A 26 -25.20 4.25 -23.56
C VAL A 26 -25.92 4.89 -22.38
N THR A 27 -27.24 5.15 -22.48
CA THR A 27 -28.05 5.69 -21.39
C THR A 27 -28.14 4.69 -20.23
N LYS A 28 -28.33 3.41 -20.55
CA LYS A 28 -28.34 2.32 -19.55
C LYS A 28 -26.98 2.15 -18.84
N VAL A 29 -25.87 2.28 -19.57
CA VAL A 29 -24.52 2.23 -18.98
C VAL A 29 -24.27 3.45 -18.08
N SER A 30 -24.70 4.65 -18.51
CA SER A 30 -24.60 5.87 -17.71
C SER A 30 -25.36 5.77 -16.39
N ASP A 31 -26.58 5.22 -16.41
CA ASP A 31 -27.38 5.04 -15.20
C ASP A 31 -26.80 3.96 -14.28
N LEU A 32 -26.24 2.89 -14.84
CA LEU A 32 -25.49 1.90 -14.04
C LEU A 32 -24.26 2.52 -13.38
N ILE A 33 -23.50 3.36 -14.08
CA ILE A 33 -22.34 4.09 -13.52
C ILE A 33 -22.80 5.01 -12.38
N LYS A 34 -23.92 5.72 -12.54
CA LYS A 34 -24.48 6.56 -11.46
C LYS A 34 -24.88 5.73 -10.24
N GLN A 35 -25.52 4.58 -10.45
CA GLN A 35 -25.89 3.67 -9.36
C GLN A 35 -24.67 3.13 -8.62
N LEU A 36 -23.65 2.66 -9.35
CA LEU A 36 -22.39 2.19 -8.75
C LEU A 36 -21.66 3.31 -7.99
N SER A 37 -21.65 4.52 -8.53
CA SER A 37 -21.08 5.70 -7.86
C SER A 37 -21.83 6.08 -6.59
N ALA A 38 -23.16 5.91 -6.57
CA ALA A 38 -23.98 6.16 -5.38
C ALA A 38 -23.75 5.09 -4.28
N ILE A 39 -23.48 3.85 -4.67
CA ILE A 39 -23.10 2.78 -3.74
C ILE A 39 -21.68 3.06 -3.18
N GLU A 40 -20.71 3.44 -4.01
CA GLU A 40 -19.36 3.84 -3.55
C GLU A 40 -19.43 4.99 -2.54
N LYS A 41 -20.27 6.00 -2.79
CA LYS A 41 -20.43 7.16 -1.89
C LYS A 41 -21.16 6.84 -0.58
N SER A 42 -22.01 5.82 -0.55
CA SER A 42 -22.79 5.45 0.63
C SER A 42 -22.13 4.38 1.48
N SER A 43 -21.07 3.72 0.99
CA SER A 43 -20.24 2.82 1.79
C SER A 43 -19.17 3.58 2.56
N GLU A 44 -19.13 3.41 3.88
CA GLU A 44 -18.00 3.84 4.73
C GLU A 44 -16.69 3.11 4.37
N ASN A 45 -16.82 1.96 3.72
CA ASN A 45 -15.77 1.01 3.41
C ASN A 45 -15.45 1.00 1.90
N GLY A 46 -14.17 0.78 1.55
CA GLY A 46 -13.75 0.65 0.15
C GLY A 46 -14.29 -0.61 -0.55
N LEU A 47 -14.05 -0.74 -1.86
CA LEU A 47 -14.51 -1.87 -2.70
C LEU A 47 -14.24 -3.25 -2.08
N TYR A 48 -13.11 -3.41 -1.37
CA TYR A 48 -12.69 -4.69 -0.77
C TYR A 48 -13.50 -5.13 0.43
N GLU A 49 -14.17 -4.20 1.10
CA GLU A 49 -14.91 -4.41 2.34
C GLU A 49 -16.42 -4.29 2.10
N ASN A 50 -16.84 -4.13 0.83
CA ASN A 50 -18.23 -4.07 0.40
C ASN A 50 -18.53 -5.23 -0.55
N ASP A 51 -19.14 -6.29 -0.01
CA ASP A 51 -19.46 -7.51 -0.77
C ASP A 51 -20.34 -7.27 -2.00
N LYS A 52 -21.26 -6.30 -1.92
CA LYS A 52 -22.14 -5.96 -3.04
C LYS A 52 -21.36 -5.33 -4.18
N LEU A 53 -20.53 -4.32 -3.88
CA LEU A 53 -19.65 -3.70 -4.89
C LEU A 53 -18.67 -4.72 -5.48
N ARG A 54 -18.13 -5.62 -4.67
CA ARG A 54 -17.24 -6.69 -5.14
C ARG A 54 -17.95 -7.66 -6.10
N SER A 55 -19.18 -8.07 -5.77
CA SER A 55 -20.00 -8.91 -6.62
C SER A 55 -20.31 -8.23 -7.95
N ASP A 56 -20.74 -6.96 -7.92
CA ASP A 56 -21.06 -6.18 -9.11
C ASP A 56 -19.82 -5.97 -10.00
N ALA A 57 -18.66 -5.67 -9.41
CA ALA A 57 -17.40 -5.57 -10.14
C ALA A 57 -16.98 -6.90 -10.77
N ALA A 58 -17.20 -8.04 -10.10
CA ALA A 58 -16.92 -9.36 -10.66
C ALA A 58 -17.79 -9.69 -11.89
N HIS A 59 -19.00 -9.13 -11.99
CA HIS A 59 -19.82 -9.26 -13.20
C HIS A 59 -19.26 -8.46 -14.38
N ILE A 60 -18.63 -7.31 -14.14
CA ILE A 60 -17.96 -6.52 -15.18
C ILE A 60 -16.75 -7.28 -15.74
N VAL A 61 -15.95 -7.91 -14.88
CA VAL A 61 -14.77 -8.71 -15.31
C VAL A 61 -15.18 -9.87 -16.22
N LYS A 62 -16.38 -10.44 -16.07
CA LYS A 62 -16.91 -11.51 -16.95
C LYS A 62 -17.21 -11.05 -18.38
N LEU A 63 -17.17 -9.74 -18.65
CA LEU A 63 -17.29 -9.20 -20.01
C LEU A 63 -15.98 -9.23 -20.78
N GLU A 64 -14.85 -9.43 -20.11
CA GLU A 64 -13.54 -9.55 -20.76
C GLU A 64 -13.43 -10.91 -21.46
N LYS A 65 -12.91 -10.92 -22.68
CA LYS A 65 -12.61 -12.18 -23.35
C LYS A 65 -11.40 -12.83 -22.68
N PRO A 66 -11.41 -14.15 -22.42
CA PRO A 66 -10.29 -14.82 -21.76
C PRO A 66 -8.93 -14.59 -22.43
N GLU A 67 -8.90 -14.55 -23.77
CA GLU A 67 -7.69 -14.26 -24.54
C GLU A 67 -7.13 -12.86 -24.28
N ASP A 68 -8.00 -11.86 -24.13
CA ASP A 68 -7.59 -10.49 -23.84
C ASP A 68 -6.99 -10.40 -22.44
N VAL A 69 -7.58 -11.08 -21.46
CA VAL A 69 -7.05 -11.15 -20.08
C VAL A 69 -5.64 -11.77 -20.06
N ILE A 70 -5.44 -12.86 -20.79
CA ILE A 70 -4.12 -13.52 -20.90
C ILE A 70 -3.09 -12.60 -21.55
N LEU A 71 -3.46 -11.90 -22.63
CA LEU A 71 -2.56 -10.98 -23.32
C LEU A 71 -2.24 -9.75 -22.46
N LEU A 72 -3.22 -9.22 -21.73
CA LEU A 72 -3.04 -8.08 -20.82
C LEU A 72 -2.07 -8.40 -19.69
N ASN A 73 -2.02 -9.66 -19.22
CA ASN A 73 -1.05 -10.09 -18.21
C ASN A 73 0.40 -9.83 -18.64
N ASN A 74 0.71 -9.97 -19.94
CA ASN A 74 2.07 -9.73 -20.46
C ASN A 74 2.53 -8.27 -20.32
N SER A 75 1.59 -7.33 -20.17
CA SER A 75 1.89 -5.89 -20.03
C SER A 75 2.19 -5.46 -18.60
N GLN A 76 1.85 -6.27 -17.59
CA GLN A 76 2.00 -5.90 -16.17
C GLN A 76 3.43 -5.50 -15.78
N PRO A 77 4.51 -6.18 -16.22
CA PRO A 77 5.87 -5.76 -15.86
C PRO A 77 6.21 -4.34 -16.34
N ALA A 78 5.78 -3.98 -17.55
CA ALA A 78 6.01 -2.65 -18.10
C ALA A 78 5.20 -1.58 -17.35
N GLN A 79 3.98 -1.90 -16.93
CA GLN A 79 3.15 -1.01 -16.12
C GLN A 79 3.78 -0.74 -14.74
N VAL A 80 4.25 -1.78 -14.06
CA VAL A 80 4.95 -1.65 -12.76
C VAL A 80 6.21 -0.78 -12.90
N ALA A 81 6.98 -0.99 -13.96
CA ALA A 81 8.16 -0.18 -14.25
C ALA A 81 7.80 1.29 -14.51
N ALA A 82 6.76 1.57 -15.30
CA ALA A 82 6.31 2.93 -15.58
C ALA A 82 5.87 3.68 -14.31
N VAL A 83 5.17 2.98 -13.42
CA VAL A 83 4.77 3.52 -12.11
C VAL A 83 5.99 3.89 -11.27
N LYS A 84 6.99 2.99 -11.19
CA LYS A 84 8.23 3.25 -10.43
C LYS A 84 9.00 4.44 -11.00
N ILE A 85 9.18 4.47 -12.33
CA ILE A 85 9.83 5.59 -13.01
C ILE A 85 9.09 6.91 -12.74
N GLY A 86 7.75 6.89 -12.75
CA GLY A 86 6.95 8.06 -12.42
C GLY A 86 7.14 8.56 -10.99
N VAL A 87 7.38 7.66 -10.02
CA VAL A 87 7.74 8.05 -8.64
C VAL A 87 9.15 8.64 -8.59
N ASP A 88 10.12 8.00 -9.25
CA ASP A 88 11.53 8.44 -9.22
C ASP A 88 11.77 9.78 -9.90
N LEU A 89 11.00 10.10 -10.95
CA LEU A 89 11.04 11.38 -11.63
C LEU A 89 10.21 12.46 -10.94
N GLU A 90 9.55 12.16 -9.81
CA GLU A 90 8.54 13.02 -9.19
C GLU A 90 7.42 13.44 -10.17
N LEU A 91 7.18 12.63 -11.21
CA LEU A 91 6.28 12.93 -12.31
C LEU A 91 4.85 13.17 -11.82
N PHE A 92 4.39 12.38 -10.84
CA PHE A 92 3.06 12.56 -10.26
C PHE A 92 2.93 13.89 -9.50
N HIS A 93 4.02 14.35 -8.88
CA HIS A 93 4.04 15.66 -8.23
C HIS A 93 3.90 16.76 -9.27
N TYR A 94 4.73 16.75 -10.31
CA TYR A 94 4.73 17.79 -11.34
C TYR A 94 3.45 17.79 -12.20
N LEU A 95 2.89 16.62 -12.49
CA LEU A 95 1.63 16.51 -13.22
C LEU A 95 0.44 16.98 -12.39
N GLY A 96 0.44 16.72 -11.08
CA GLY A 96 -0.61 17.16 -10.16
C GLY A 96 -0.42 18.59 -9.61
N ASP A 97 0.64 19.29 -10.02
CA ASP A 97 0.96 20.62 -9.49
C ASP A 97 0.29 21.75 -10.29
N GLY A 98 -0.50 22.56 -9.59
CA GLY A 98 -1.38 23.58 -10.17
C GLY A 98 -2.61 22.99 -10.88
N PRO A 99 -3.51 23.86 -11.38
CA PRO A 99 -4.67 23.43 -12.13
C PRO A 99 -4.29 23.02 -13.56
N GLY A 100 -4.92 21.95 -14.07
CA GLY A 100 -5.11 21.76 -15.50
C GLY A 100 -4.17 20.79 -16.20
N VAL A 101 -4.01 21.04 -17.50
CA VAL A 101 -3.31 20.20 -18.47
C VAL A 101 -1.84 20.62 -18.51
N LYS A 102 -0.94 19.63 -18.62
CA LYS A 102 0.51 19.79 -18.70
C LYS A 102 1.00 19.22 -20.02
N SER A 103 1.82 19.98 -20.73
CA SER A 103 2.50 19.46 -21.92
C SER A 103 3.68 18.58 -21.50
N VAL A 104 4.08 17.67 -22.37
CA VAL A 104 5.25 16.82 -22.15
C VAL A 104 6.51 17.66 -22.01
N GLU A 105 6.65 18.76 -22.76
CA GLU A 105 7.81 19.64 -22.71
C GLU A 105 7.93 20.31 -21.34
N GLU A 106 6.80 20.72 -20.74
CA GLU A 106 6.79 21.24 -19.36
C GLU A 106 7.25 20.16 -18.36
N LEU A 107 6.73 18.95 -18.48
CA LEU A 107 7.10 17.84 -17.60
C LEU A 107 8.57 17.43 -17.80
N ALA A 108 9.07 17.43 -19.03
CA ALA A 108 10.47 17.17 -19.37
C ALA A 108 11.39 18.21 -18.72
N ALA A 109 11.04 19.50 -18.82
CA ALA A 109 11.80 20.58 -18.22
C ALA A 109 11.87 20.46 -16.68
N ARG A 110 10.81 19.96 -16.03
CA ARG A 110 10.75 19.82 -14.56
C ARG A 110 11.42 18.54 -14.05
N THR A 111 11.24 17.43 -14.76
CA THR A 111 11.78 16.11 -14.37
C THR A 111 13.23 15.90 -14.80
N GLY A 112 13.70 16.66 -15.81
CA GLY A 112 14.98 16.43 -16.47
C GLY A 112 14.99 15.24 -17.43
N ALA A 113 13.87 14.54 -17.62
CA ALA A 113 13.76 13.42 -18.54
C ALA A 113 13.52 13.87 -19.99
N GLU A 114 13.90 13.02 -20.95
CA GLU A 114 13.61 13.25 -22.36
C GLU A 114 12.11 13.21 -22.64
N ALA A 115 11.61 14.18 -23.42
CA ALA A 115 10.19 14.30 -23.76
C ALA A 115 9.61 13.03 -24.40
N GLU A 116 10.33 12.41 -25.34
CA GLU A 116 9.88 11.18 -25.99
C GLU A 116 9.76 10.01 -25.02
N LEU A 117 10.70 9.89 -24.07
CA LEU A 117 10.62 8.89 -23.01
C LEU A 117 9.42 9.16 -22.10
N LEU A 118 9.19 10.40 -21.69
CA LEU A 118 8.04 10.76 -20.87
C LEU A 118 6.71 10.45 -21.56
N ILE A 119 6.59 10.68 -22.87
CA ILE A 119 5.39 10.28 -23.64
C ILE A 119 5.13 8.79 -23.50
N ARG A 120 6.17 7.95 -23.64
CA ARG A 120 6.04 6.49 -23.53
C ARG A 120 5.63 6.06 -22.13
N ILE A 121 6.20 6.67 -21.10
CA ILE A 121 5.84 6.40 -19.70
C ILE A 121 4.41 6.88 -19.40
N LEU A 122 4.05 8.10 -19.78
CA LEU A 122 2.72 8.67 -19.58
C LEU A 122 1.64 7.87 -20.29
N ARG A 123 1.89 7.36 -21.51
CA ARG A 123 0.94 6.47 -22.21
C ARG A 123 0.69 5.15 -21.45
N LEU A 124 1.72 4.57 -20.84
CA LEU A 124 1.54 3.41 -19.97
C LEU A 124 0.73 3.75 -18.71
N LEU A 125 1.01 4.90 -18.08
CA LEU A 125 0.26 5.38 -16.92
C LEU A 125 -1.20 5.67 -17.26
N VAL A 126 -1.47 6.25 -18.44
CA VAL A 126 -2.84 6.48 -18.94
C VAL A 126 -3.56 5.17 -19.18
N ALA A 127 -2.90 4.16 -19.77
CA ALA A 127 -3.50 2.85 -20.02
C ALA A 127 -3.98 2.14 -18.73
N ILE A 128 -3.38 2.48 -17.58
CA ILE A 128 -3.78 1.96 -16.26
C ILE A 128 -4.58 2.96 -15.41
N ASN A 129 -4.97 4.11 -15.97
CA ASN A 129 -5.72 5.21 -15.33
C ASN A 129 -4.96 5.98 -14.21
N TRP A 130 -3.63 5.98 -14.26
CA TRP A 130 -2.77 6.73 -13.33
C TRP A 130 -2.53 8.18 -13.75
N ALA A 131 -2.92 8.53 -14.98
CA ALA A 131 -2.98 9.87 -15.54
C ALA A 131 -4.06 9.89 -16.65
N ASP A 132 -4.47 11.07 -17.11
CA ASP A 132 -5.38 11.20 -18.26
C ASP A 132 -4.65 11.88 -19.44
N GLN A 133 -4.92 11.44 -20.66
CA GLN A 133 -4.41 12.07 -21.88
C GLN A 133 -5.45 13.05 -22.46
N VAL A 134 -5.01 14.24 -22.85
CA VAL A 134 -5.85 15.29 -23.45
C VAL A 134 -5.65 15.35 -24.96
N ASP A 135 -4.39 15.34 -25.40
CA ASP A 135 -4.00 15.26 -26.80
C ASP A 135 -2.69 14.44 -26.93
N GLU A 136 -2.05 14.45 -28.10
CA GLU A 136 -0.85 13.66 -28.37
C GLU A 136 0.30 13.92 -27.38
N ASN A 137 0.46 15.16 -26.92
CA ASN A 137 1.58 15.63 -26.12
C ASN A 137 1.16 16.31 -24.81
N SER A 138 -0.10 16.16 -24.39
CA SER A 138 -0.63 16.82 -23.20
C SER A 138 -1.44 15.89 -22.31
N PHE A 139 -1.20 16.00 -21.01
CA PHE A 139 -1.73 15.10 -19.98
C PHE A 139 -2.29 15.91 -18.80
N LYS A 140 -3.18 15.31 -18.01
CA LYS A 140 -3.72 15.93 -16.79
C LYS A 140 -3.73 14.91 -15.65
N PRO A 141 -3.72 15.37 -14.37
CA PRO A 141 -3.71 14.46 -13.23
C PRO A 141 -5.03 13.69 -13.09
N SER A 142 -4.93 12.41 -12.71
CA SER A 142 -6.04 11.59 -12.26
C SER A 142 -6.16 11.59 -10.73
N ARG A 143 -7.19 10.93 -10.18
CA ARG A 143 -7.31 10.71 -8.72
C ARG A 143 -6.07 10.01 -8.14
N ILE A 144 -5.47 9.08 -8.89
CA ILE A 144 -4.26 8.36 -8.47
C ILE A 144 -3.05 9.28 -8.50
N THR A 145 -2.90 10.11 -9.54
CA THR A 145 -1.83 11.13 -9.61
C THR A 145 -1.83 12.00 -8.36
N ASN A 146 -2.99 12.56 -8.00
CA ASN A 146 -3.12 13.45 -6.84
C ASN A 146 -2.84 12.72 -5.52
N THR A 147 -3.31 11.47 -5.40
CA THR A 147 -3.02 10.65 -4.22
C THR A 147 -1.53 10.41 -4.04
N LEU A 148 -0.81 10.11 -5.12
CA LEU A 148 0.64 9.88 -5.08
C LEU A 148 1.43 11.16 -4.87
N LYS A 149 1.00 12.28 -5.48
CA LYS A 149 1.61 13.59 -5.27
C LYS A 149 1.73 13.94 -3.79
N ASP A 150 0.65 13.74 -3.04
CA ASP A 150 0.55 14.25 -1.66
C ASP A 150 0.90 13.20 -0.59
N SER A 151 1.10 11.92 -0.97
CA SER A 151 1.27 10.83 -0.01
C SER A 151 2.59 10.08 -0.15
N LYS A 152 3.53 10.42 0.76
CA LYS A 152 4.77 9.65 0.96
C LYS A 152 4.51 8.18 1.28
N LEU A 153 3.41 7.88 1.97
CA LEU A 153 3.02 6.50 2.30
C LEU A 153 2.68 5.69 1.04
N MET A 154 1.96 6.31 0.09
CA MET A 154 1.62 5.64 -1.17
C MET A 154 2.82 5.52 -2.10
N GLN A 155 3.72 6.51 -2.11
CA GLN A 155 4.99 6.41 -2.82
C GLN A 155 5.89 5.30 -2.24
N ALA A 156 5.97 5.19 -0.91
CA ALA A 156 6.70 4.11 -0.25
C ALA A 156 6.15 2.72 -0.59
N SER A 157 4.84 2.58 -0.80
CA SER A 157 4.23 1.33 -1.30
C SER A 157 4.75 0.94 -2.68
N VAL A 158 4.86 1.89 -3.61
CA VAL A 158 5.46 1.66 -4.93
C VAL A 158 6.93 1.27 -4.82
N ASN A 159 7.69 1.99 -4.00
CA ASN A 159 9.12 1.72 -3.79
C ASN A 159 9.35 0.34 -3.15
N HIS A 160 8.57 -0.01 -2.13
CA HIS A 160 8.64 -1.32 -1.48
C HIS A 160 8.29 -2.46 -2.44
N MET A 161 7.26 -2.29 -3.29
CA MET A 161 6.97 -3.27 -4.35
C MET A 161 8.20 -3.50 -5.23
N TYR A 162 8.91 -2.45 -5.63
CA TYR A 162 10.08 -2.58 -6.48
C TYR A 162 11.26 -3.31 -5.80
N LEU A 163 11.43 -3.16 -4.48
CA LEU A 163 12.40 -3.94 -3.70
C LEU A 163 12.13 -5.45 -3.75
N THR A 164 10.86 -5.85 -3.95
CA THR A 164 10.43 -7.26 -3.93
C THR A 164 10.25 -7.87 -5.32
N ILE A 165 10.18 -7.06 -6.39
CA ILE A 165 10.04 -7.55 -7.79
C ILE A 165 11.09 -8.62 -8.18
N PRO A 166 12.38 -8.48 -7.85
CA PRO A 166 13.37 -9.52 -8.17
C PRO A 166 13.01 -10.89 -7.58
N ILE A 167 12.38 -10.92 -6.40
CA ILE A 167 11.90 -12.14 -5.74
C ILE A 167 10.79 -12.77 -6.59
N TYR A 168 9.78 -11.98 -6.96
CA TYR A 168 8.67 -12.47 -7.78
C TYR A 168 9.11 -13.01 -9.14
N ALA A 169 10.08 -12.35 -9.78
CA ALA A 169 10.65 -12.80 -11.05
C ALA A 169 11.32 -14.18 -10.93
N LYS A 170 11.82 -14.54 -9.74
CA LYS A 170 12.53 -15.79 -9.47
C LYS A 170 11.69 -16.89 -8.82
N LEU A 171 10.49 -16.58 -8.34
CA LEU A 171 9.57 -17.57 -7.75
C LEU A 171 9.30 -18.79 -8.64
N PRO A 172 9.05 -18.67 -9.96
CA PRO A 172 8.78 -19.85 -10.79
C PRO A 172 9.98 -20.81 -10.85
N GLU A 173 11.20 -20.27 -10.95
CA GLU A 173 12.44 -21.07 -10.93
C GLU A 173 12.64 -21.72 -9.57
N TYR A 174 12.47 -20.96 -8.49
CA TYR A 174 12.61 -21.43 -7.11
C TYR A 174 11.65 -22.59 -6.82
N PHE A 175 10.35 -22.41 -7.07
CA PHE A 175 9.37 -23.45 -6.79
C PHE A 175 9.54 -24.66 -7.70
N LYS A 176 9.98 -24.49 -8.95
CA LYS A 176 10.35 -25.65 -9.78
C LYS A 176 11.50 -26.44 -9.14
N ARG A 177 12.54 -25.76 -8.63
CA ARG A 177 13.69 -26.39 -7.96
C ARG A 177 13.29 -27.11 -6.68
N THR A 178 12.31 -26.59 -5.93
CA THR A 178 11.84 -27.20 -4.68
C THR A 178 10.69 -28.18 -4.86
N ASN A 179 10.37 -28.58 -6.10
CA ASN A 179 9.22 -29.45 -6.42
C ASN A 179 7.90 -28.90 -5.87
N TYR A 180 7.73 -27.57 -5.97
CA TYR A 180 6.57 -26.81 -5.54
C TYR A 180 6.21 -27.03 -4.07
N LYS A 181 7.24 -27.14 -3.22
CA LYS A 181 7.09 -27.23 -1.77
C LYS A 181 7.24 -25.87 -1.11
N SER A 182 6.48 -25.66 -0.04
CA SER A 182 6.61 -24.48 0.80
C SER A 182 7.98 -24.47 1.47
N PRO A 183 8.69 -23.32 1.47
CA PRO A 183 9.88 -23.15 2.29
C PRO A 183 9.52 -23.22 3.78
N THR A 184 10.42 -23.78 4.60
CA THR A 184 10.29 -23.83 6.07
C THR A 184 11.55 -23.34 6.78
N ASP A 185 12.53 -22.85 6.03
CA ASP A 185 13.82 -22.38 6.53
C ASP A 185 13.99 -20.90 6.15
N VAL A 186 14.17 -20.04 7.15
CA VAL A 186 14.35 -18.59 6.98
C VAL A 186 15.64 -18.24 6.24
N HIS A 187 16.61 -19.15 6.21
CA HIS A 187 17.87 -19.01 5.48
C HIS A 187 17.84 -19.59 4.06
N ASN A 188 16.73 -20.23 3.66
CA ASN A 188 16.61 -20.91 2.38
C ASN A 188 15.19 -20.79 1.81
N GLY A 189 14.77 -19.55 1.56
CA GLY A 189 13.51 -19.21 0.93
C GLY A 189 13.67 -18.52 -0.44
N PRO A 190 12.56 -18.09 -1.03
CA PRO A 190 12.55 -17.33 -2.29
C PRO A 190 13.42 -16.08 -2.28
N PHE A 191 13.47 -15.36 -1.15
CA PHE A 191 14.29 -14.16 -0.99
C PHE A 191 15.78 -14.52 -1.15
N GLN A 192 16.27 -15.51 -0.40
CA GLN A 192 17.66 -15.96 -0.45
C GLN A 192 18.04 -16.45 -1.85
N TYR A 193 17.13 -17.17 -2.52
CA TYR A 193 17.35 -17.60 -3.89
C TYR A 193 17.45 -16.43 -4.87
N ALA A 194 16.56 -15.44 -4.77
CA ALA A 194 16.52 -14.31 -5.69
C ALA A 194 17.67 -13.32 -5.49
N CYS A 195 18.04 -13.07 -4.23
CA CYS A 195 19.10 -12.14 -3.85
C CYS A 195 20.49 -12.79 -3.75
N ASN A 196 20.57 -14.12 -3.87
CA ASN A 196 21.79 -14.91 -3.72
C ASN A 196 22.51 -14.65 -2.37
N VAL A 197 21.75 -14.72 -1.28
CA VAL A 197 22.24 -14.55 0.09
C VAL A 197 21.77 -15.71 0.98
N GLN A 198 22.32 -15.81 2.20
CA GLN A 198 21.92 -16.82 3.20
C GLN A 198 21.31 -16.19 4.47
N GLU A 199 21.34 -14.87 4.56
CA GLU A 199 20.79 -14.15 5.71
C GLU A 199 19.27 -13.99 5.62
N PRO A 200 18.57 -13.87 6.76
CA PRO A 200 17.15 -13.51 6.80
C PRO A 200 16.88 -12.16 6.13
N ALA A 201 15.68 -12.00 5.55
CA ALA A 201 15.34 -10.81 4.76
C ALA A 201 15.41 -9.50 5.56
N PHE A 202 14.94 -9.50 6.80
CA PHE A 202 14.98 -8.31 7.66
C PHE A 202 16.41 -7.92 8.05
N ASP A 203 17.27 -8.90 8.34
CA ASP A 203 18.69 -8.66 8.63
C ASP A 203 19.42 -8.09 7.40
N TYR A 204 19.08 -8.58 6.21
CA TYR A 204 19.61 -8.04 4.95
C TYR A 204 19.19 -6.59 4.74
N TRP A 205 17.89 -6.29 4.83
CA TRP A 205 17.36 -4.95 4.59
C TRP A 205 17.78 -3.93 5.65
N ALA A 206 18.00 -4.35 6.90
CA ALA A 206 18.47 -3.50 7.98
C ALA A 206 19.85 -2.87 7.71
N LYS A 207 20.64 -3.41 6.77
CA LYS A 207 21.94 -2.87 6.35
C LYS A 207 21.81 -1.71 5.36
N ASP A 208 20.66 -1.55 4.74
CA ASP A 208 20.37 -0.46 3.80
C ASP A 208 19.34 0.50 4.44
N PRO A 209 19.79 1.70 4.88
CA PRO A 209 18.90 2.69 5.48
C PRO A 209 17.73 3.09 4.56
N VAL A 210 17.93 3.10 3.24
CA VAL A 210 16.89 3.47 2.27
C VAL A 210 15.83 2.38 2.18
N ALA A 211 16.24 1.11 2.12
CA ALA A 211 15.31 -0.03 2.14
C ALA A 211 14.53 -0.08 3.45
N THR A 212 15.21 0.16 4.57
CA THR A 212 14.61 0.19 5.91
C THR A 212 13.57 1.30 6.04
N ASP A 213 13.90 2.54 5.69
CA ASP A 213 12.93 3.65 5.73
C ASP A 213 11.76 3.42 4.76
N THR A 214 12.02 2.89 3.56
CA THR A 214 10.99 2.55 2.58
C THR A 214 10.00 1.53 3.16
N PHE A 215 10.50 0.45 3.76
CA PHE A 215 9.66 -0.57 4.38
C PHE A 215 8.87 -0.02 5.57
N ASN A 216 9.52 0.71 6.48
CA ASN A 216 8.86 1.30 7.65
C ASN A 216 7.77 2.30 7.26
N THR A 217 8.03 3.14 6.24
CA THR A 217 7.06 4.10 5.71
C THR A 217 5.91 3.40 4.99
N PHE A 218 6.17 2.32 4.24
CA PHE A 218 5.12 1.49 3.67
C PHE A 218 4.23 0.87 4.74
N MET A 219 4.82 0.30 5.81
CA MET A 219 4.07 -0.32 6.90
C MET A 219 3.23 0.69 7.70
N THR A 220 3.67 1.95 7.82
CA THR A 220 2.82 3.05 8.30
C THR A 220 1.55 3.18 7.47
N GLY A 221 1.67 3.17 6.13
CA GLY A 221 0.53 3.25 5.21
C GLY A 221 -0.43 2.07 5.33
N VAL A 222 0.10 0.85 5.39
CA VAL A 222 -0.70 -0.37 5.56
C VAL A 222 -1.53 -0.32 6.85
N ARG A 223 -0.92 0.13 7.96
CA ARG A 223 -1.61 0.27 9.25
C ARG A 223 -2.66 1.39 9.23
N ALA A 224 -2.38 2.52 8.59
CA ALA A 224 -3.31 3.66 8.49
C ALA A 224 -4.55 3.36 7.64
N GLY A 225 -4.44 2.46 6.66
CA GLY A 225 -5.54 2.07 5.77
C GLY A 225 -6.54 1.08 6.36
N ARG A 226 -6.41 0.68 7.64
CA ARG A 226 -7.27 -0.32 8.28
C ARG A 226 -7.91 0.22 9.57
N LYS A 227 -9.08 -0.33 9.92
CA LYS A 227 -9.72 -0.05 11.21
C LYS A 227 -8.77 -0.43 12.36
N ASN A 228 -8.40 0.55 13.18
CA ASN A 228 -7.48 0.31 14.29
C ASN A 228 -8.12 -0.61 15.34
N TRP A 229 -7.33 -1.49 15.96
CA TRP A 229 -7.77 -2.45 16.96
C TRP A 229 -8.53 -1.84 18.12
N VAL A 230 -8.17 -0.62 18.52
CA VAL A 230 -8.86 0.10 19.61
C VAL A 230 -10.32 0.45 19.32
N GLN A 231 -10.74 0.36 18.06
CA GLN A 231 -12.10 0.69 17.62
C GLN A 231 -13.02 -0.54 17.55
N TRP A 232 -12.49 -1.75 17.67
CA TRP A 232 -13.30 -2.98 17.60
C TRP A 232 -13.02 -3.94 18.75
N PHE A 233 -11.86 -3.83 19.41
CA PHE A 233 -11.59 -4.56 20.64
C PHE A 233 -12.15 -3.80 21.86
N PRO A 234 -12.78 -4.47 22.85
CA PRO A 234 -13.32 -3.81 24.05
C PRO A 234 -12.19 -3.44 25.03
N VAL A 235 -11.44 -2.40 24.67
CA VAL A 235 -10.23 -1.96 25.38
C VAL A 235 -10.55 -1.55 26.81
N GLN A 236 -11.61 -0.78 27.02
CA GLN A 236 -11.95 -0.25 28.33
C GLN A 236 -12.23 -1.40 29.30
N GLU A 237 -13.04 -2.36 28.89
CA GLU A 237 -13.50 -3.48 29.70
C GLU A 237 -12.38 -4.48 29.98
N HIS A 238 -11.61 -4.86 28.95
CA HIS A 238 -10.64 -5.94 29.07
C HIS A 238 -9.24 -5.50 29.49
N LEU A 239 -8.83 -4.27 29.16
CA LEU A 239 -7.48 -3.76 29.42
C LEU A 239 -7.45 -2.72 30.54
N ILE A 240 -8.24 -1.65 30.42
CA ILE A 240 -8.11 -0.48 31.31
C ILE A 240 -8.75 -0.74 32.68
N SER A 241 -10.00 -1.17 32.71
CA SER A 241 -10.77 -1.35 33.97
C SER A 241 -10.19 -2.43 34.88
N GLY A 242 -9.46 -3.40 34.33
CA GLY A 242 -8.78 -4.46 35.09
C GLY A 242 -7.29 -4.21 35.33
N SER A 243 -6.78 -3.02 34.99
CA SER A 243 -5.39 -2.62 35.25
C SER A 243 -5.17 -2.25 36.71
N THR A 244 -3.91 -2.16 37.13
CA THR A 244 -3.55 -1.73 38.50
C THR A 244 -3.81 -0.24 38.73
N GLY A 245 -4.03 0.54 37.66
CA GLY A 245 -4.22 1.99 37.71
C GLY A 245 -2.95 2.78 38.07
N LYS A 246 -1.79 2.10 38.11
CA LYS A 246 -0.50 2.67 38.48
C LYS A 246 0.31 3.02 37.25
N ASP A 247 0.99 4.17 37.26
CA ASP A 247 1.76 4.66 36.10
C ASP A 247 3.04 3.83 35.86
N GLU A 248 3.57 3.19 36.90
CA GLU A 248 4.80 2.38 36.86
C GLU A 248 4.62 0.94 36.35
N ASP A 249 3.39 0.42 36.34
CA ASP A 249 3.12 -0.95 35.92
C ASP A 249 2.96 -1.01 34.39
N PRO A 250 3.56 -2.00 33.70
CA PRO A 250 3.42 -2.12 32.24
C PRO A 250 1.99 -2.47 31.84
N LEU A 251 1.35 -1.57 31.08
CA LEU A 251 0.00 -1.82 30.56
C LEU A 251 0.07 -2.52 29.20
N ILE A 252 0.84 -1.96 28.26
CA ILE A 252 0.96 -2.49 26.90
C ILE A 252 2.43 -2.53 26.50
N VAL A 253 2.86 -3.69 26.02
CA VAL A 253 4.11 -3.89 25.28
C VAL A 253 3.75 -4.16 23.82
N ASP A 254 4.06 -3.23 22.92
CA ASP A 254 3.85 -3.34 21.47
C ASP A 254 5.11 -3.94 20.83
N ILE A 255 5.10 -5.25 20.63
CA ILE A 255 6.23 -6.06 20.13
C ILE A 255 6.23 -6.01 18.60
N GLY A 256 7.33 -5.57 17.99
CA GLY A 256 7.38 -5.30 16.54
C GLY A 256 6.46 -4.12 16.17
N GLY A 257 6.39 -3.11 17.04
CA GLY A 257 5.44 -2.01 16.92
C GLY A 257 5.77 -1.03 15.78
N GLY A 258 6.95 -1.13 15.16
CA GLY A 258 7.44 -0.20 14.16
C GLY A 258 7.61 1.20 14.76
N ARG A 259 7.09 2.23 14.08
CA ARG A 259 7.12 3.61 14.59
C ARG A 259 6.06 3.91 15.68
N GLY A 260 5.46 2.90 16.31
CA GLY A 260 4.58 3.05 17.48
C GLY A 260 3.16 3.57 17.20
N HIS A 261 2.64 3.40 15.98
CA HIS A 261 1.30 3.88 15.61
C HIS A 261 0.18 3.28 16.48
N GLY A 262 0.32 2.00 16.87
CA GLY A 262 -0.65 1.31 17.73
C GLY A 262 -0.79 2.00 19.07
N LEU A 263 0.33 2.19 19.77
CA LEU A 263 0.39 2.90 21.05
C LEU A 263 -0.07 4.36 20.94
N ASN A 264 0.38 5.10 19.92
CA ASN A 264 -0.06 6.48 19.71
C ASN A 264 -1.58 6.58 19.54
N THR A 265 -2.19 5.65 18.79
CA THR A 265 -3.64 5.61 18.62
C THR A 265 -4.33 5.28 19.94
N PHE A 266 -3.83 4.28 20.67
CA PHE A 266 -4.35 3.91 21.98
C PHE A 266 -4.34 5.09 22.97
N ILE A 267 -3.21 5.77 23.14
CA ILE A 267 -3.06 6.90 24.06
C ILE A 267 -4.01 8.04 23.67
N LYS A 268 -4.16 8.31 22.37
CA LYS A 268 -5.10 9.33 21.88
C LYS A 268 -6.56 8.97 22.18
N THR A 269 -6.93 7.70 22.03
CA THR A 269 -8.31 7.23 22.25
C THR A 269 -8.63 7.10 23.75
N PHE A 270 -7.66 6.71 24.57
CA PHE A 270 -7.82 6.50 26.01
C PHE A 270 -6.82 7.35 26.81
N PRO A 271 -6.95 8.69 26.80
CA PRO A 271 -5.96 9.59 27.41
C PRO A 271 -5.88 9.49 28.94
N THR A 272 -6.87 8.85 29.58
CA THR A 272 -6.91 8.61 31.03
C THR A 272 -6.37 7.24 31.43
N ALA A 273 -6.00 6.38 30.47
CA ALA A 273 -5.40 5.09 30.77
C ALA A 273 -4.07 5.28 31.49
N LYS A 274 -3.82 4.44 32.50
CA LYS A 274 -2.66 4.49 33.40
C LYS A 274 -1.76 3.29 33.18
N GLY A 275 -0.45 3.51 33.24
CA GLY A 275 0.59 2.48 33.10
C GLY A 275 1.63 2.81 32.03
N ARG A 276 2.68 1.99 31.97
CA ARG A 276 3.75 2.14 30.97
C ARG A 276 3.27 1.62 29.61
N PHE A 277 3.57 2.40 28.58
CA PHE A 277 3.41 2.03 27.17
C PHE A 277 4.79 1.79 26.58
N VAL A 278 5.10 0.53 26.31
CA VAL A 278 6.43 0.11 25.85
C VAL A 278 6.34 -0.25 24.38
N LEU A 279 7.20 0.35 23.56
CA LEU A 279 7.40 0.04 22.15
C LEU A 279 8.68 -0.79 22.01
N GLU A 280 8.56 -1.99 21.47
CA GLU A 280 9.68 -2.88 21.20
C GLU A 280 9.86 -3.08 19.70
N ASP A 281 11.09 -2.87 19.24
CA ASP A 281 11.50 -3.17 17.86
C ASP A 281 13.03 -3.27 17.77
N LEU A 282 13.54 -3.63 16.59
CA LEU A 282 14.97 -3.68 16.32
C LEU A 282 15.63 -2.31 16.53
N PRO A 283 16.94 -2.27 16.90
CA PRO A 283 17.67 -1.03 17.12
C PRO A 283 17.49 0.02 16.02
N VAL A 284 17.61 -0.40 14.75
CA VAL A 284 17.51 0.48 13.58
C VAL A 284 16.12 1.10 13.43
N VAL A 285 15.06 0.39 13.85
CA VAL A 285 13.68 0.88 13.78
C VAL A 285 13.42 1.87 14.91
N ILE A 286 13.86 1.55 16.12
CA ILE A 286 13.72 2.44 17.29
C ILE A 286 14.48 3.75 17.09
N ASP A 287 15.66 3.70 16.48
CA ASP A 287 16.49 4.88 16.19
C ASP A 287 15.90 5.78 15.10
N ASP A 288 15.07 5.23 14.20
CA ASP A 288 14.37 5.99 13.15
C ASP A 288 13.17 6.83 13.67
N VAL A 289 12.69 6.56 14.89
CA VAL A 289 11.53 7.25 15.47
C VAL A 289 11.91 8.64 16.01
N ASN A 290 12.05 9.62 15.11
CA ASN A 290 12.48 10.98 15.45
C ASN A 290 11.45 11.81 16.26
N ASN A 291 10.16 11.45 16.23
CA ASN A 291 9.07 12.19 16.90
C ASN A 291 8.23 11.27 17.81
N ARG A 292 8.90 10.56 18.72
CA ARG A 292 8.21 9.67 19.68
C ARG A 292 7.43 10.48 20.71
N ASN A 293 6.20 10.05 21.02
CA ASN A 293 5.45 10.57 22.16
C ASN A 293 6.25 10.33 23.45
N ALA A 294 6.47 11.37 24.26
CA ALA A 294 7.25 11.29 25.48
C ALA A 294 6.70 10.27 26.50
N GLY A 295 5.41 9.91 26.41
CA GLY A 295 4.78 8.87 27.22
C GLY A 295 5.04 7.43 26.74
N ILE A 296 5.79 7.23 25.65
CA ILE A 296 6.14 5.90 25.14
C ILE A 296 7.61 5.60 25.46
N GLU A 297 7.81 4.55 26.25
CA GLU A 297 9.11 3.93 26.50
C GLU A 297 9.51 3.12 25.27
N ALA A 298 10.71 3.35 24.72
CA ALA A 298 11.20 2.58 23.59
C ALA A 298 12.32 1.65 24.01
N VAL A 299 12.18 0.38 23.66
CA VAL A 299 13.11 -0.69 24.03
C VAL A 299 13.62 -1.33 22.73
N LYS A 300 14.93 -1.34 22.57
CA LYS A 300 15.60 -2.04 21.47
C LYS A 300 15.62 -3.53 21.82
N HIS A 301 14.78 -4.32 21.17
CA HIS A 301 14.59 -5.73 21.52
C HIS A 301 14.28 -6.57 20.28
N SER A 302 14.91 -7.74 20.21
CA SER A 302 14.53 -8.80 19.29
C SER A 302 13.55 -9.72 20.01
N PHE A 303 12.35 -9.91 19.46
CA PHE A 303 11.34 -10.79 20.04
C PHE A 303 11.70 -12.29 20.01
N PHE A 304 12.85 -12.64 19.43
CA PHE A 304 13.43 -13.99 19.54
C PHE A 304 14.21 -14.21 20.84
N ASP A 305 14.56 -13.13 21.55
CA ASP A 305 15.16 -13.17 22.87
C ASP A 305 14.08 -13.23 23.95
N GLU A 306 14.48 -13.50 25.20
CA GLU A 306 13.56 -13.47 26.33
C GLU A 306 12.96 -12.05 26.52
N GLN A 307 11.64 -11.98 26.70
CA GLN A 307 10.90 -10.73 26.83
C GLN A 307 11.38 -9.91 28.05
N PRO A 308 11.94 -8.69 27.88
CA PRO A 308 12.55 -7.93 28.97
C PRO A 308 11.55 -7.26 29.91
N VAL A 309 10.35 -6.92 29.43
CA VAL A 309 9.29 -6.32 30.24
C VAL A 309 8.37 -7.40 30.74
N GLN A 310 8.40 -7.65 32.05
CA GLN A 310 7.62 -8.69 32.70
C GLN A 310 6.35 -8.13 33.35
N GLY A 311 5.31 -8.97 33.42
CA GLY A 311 4.05 -8.64 34.08
C GLY A 311 3.16 -7.64 33.34
N ALA A 312 3.41 -7.38 32.05
CA ALA A 312 2.54 -6.52 31.27
C ALA A 312 1.12 -7.09 31.15
N ARG A 313 0.11 -6.22 31.17
CA ARG A 313 -1.27 -6.64 30.97
C ARG A 313 -1.51 -7.18 29.56
N VAL A 314 -0.83 -6.60 28.57
CA VAL A 314 -0.91 -7.02 27.17
C VAL A 314 0.48 -7.02 26.54
N TYR A 315 0.80 -8.11 25.85
CA TYR A 315 1.84 -8.19 24.85
C TYR A 315 1.16 -8.22 23.48
N PHE A 316 1.32 -7.15 22.72
CA PHE A 316 0.60 -6.92 21.48
C PHE A 316 1.54 -7.16 20.30
N MET A 317 1.13 -8.04 19.37
CA MET A 317 1.86 -8.35 18.15
C MET A 317 0.94 -8.11 16.95
N HIS A 318 1.14 -7.01 16.24
CA HIS A 318 0.31 -6.63 15.10
C HIS A 318 1.13 -6.56 13.82
N HIS A 319 0.80 -7.42 12.85
CA HIS A 319 1.60 -7.62 11.64
C HIS A 319 3.04 -8.07 11.95
N VAL A 320 3.17 -9.12 12.77
CA VAL A 320 4.46 -9.75 13.13
C VAL A 320 4.47 -11.23 12.77
N LEU A 321 3.58 -12.03 13.37
CA LEU A 321 3.58 -13.50 13.25
C LEU A 321 3.24 -14.07 11.86
N HIS A 322 2.99 -13.23 10.86
CA HIS A 322 2.73 -13.69 9.49
C HIS A 322 3.97 -13.72 8.60
N ASP A 323 5.06 -13.08 9.05
CA ASP A 323 6.37 -13.09 8.41
C ASP A 323 7.18 -14.30 8.87
#